data_AF-U2HF35-F1
#
_entry.id   AF-U2HF35-F1
#
_cell.length_a   1.000
_cell.length_b   1.000
_cell.length_c   1.000
_cell.angle_alpha   90.00
_cell.angle_beta   90.00
_cell.angle_gamma   90.00
#
_symmetry.space_group_name_H-M   'P 1'
#
loop_
_entity.id
_entity.type
_entity.pdbx_description
1 polymer ?
#
loop_
_entity_poly.entity_id
_entity_poly.type
_entity_poly.pdbx_seq_one_letter_code
_entity_poly.pdbx_strand_id
1 'polypeptide(L)'
;MSGSKKLRNSSLLIALALALGVSSCTPKVGVLRAPDYKGNVGNNSSKPGDTNKTPDGSSETGESAKENATKRFMGRNISLVLPFQLDQISENALAEKDIKRAALALDYYQGFQLGLEELAKKGADFNLNVLDSRDNAAYSGNLALSSTVEEASIVIGPVYPQEIKAFGSNLKDKETLQVNPLAASMPTEFNLPNLVSLTPPIKAHSNAIAARAAREYSAGDVIIIFNTTDSDGKQFLNGMSTAIKQAKNNVRIVSVSSLSQLNENLSLTGTNIIVTGTTDKNQLKNLLTNLIKKYGENTYNFSLFGHPLWERYDFSMYAGFADLNPTITTESNLKTWSAAVKAFKDTYADTYGVQPSDQSYKGYDSALYFGGLINKYGADRLKEKLTKESYNGLFSSYKFRYNEAWGYANESVAYRTYRGGSFQLQ
;
A
#
# COMPACT_ATOMS: atom_id res chain seq x y z
N MET A 1 -38.91 -66.91 21.14
CA MET A 1 -38.43 -68.26 20.75
C MET A 1 -37.73 -68.10 19.40
N SER A 2 -36.39 -68.17 19.36
CA SER A 2 -35.60 -69.36 18.96
C SER A 2 -35.65 -69.63 17.45
N GLY A 3 -34.56 -69.69 16.68
CA GLY A 3 -33.11 -69.51 16.96
C GLY A 3 -32.35 -69.37 15.62
N SER A 4 -31.23 -68.63 15.53
CA SER A 4 -29.83 -69.13 15.70
C SER A 4 -29.33 -70.03 14.55
N LYS A 5 -28.08 -69.98 14.04
CA LYS A 5 -26.81 -69.46 14.58
C LYS A 5 -25.67 -69.55 13.52
N LYS A 6 -24.52 -68.88 13.77
CA LYS A 6 -23.13 -69.23 13.32
C LYS A 6 -22.82 -69.05 11.81
N LEU A 7 -21.61 -68.73 11.31
CA LEU A 7 -20.20 -68.55 11.76
C LEU A 7 -19.58 -67.36 10.95
N ARG A 8 -18.36 -66.80 11.12
CA ARG A 8 -17.32 -66.69 12.19
C ARG A 8 -16.27 -65.66 11.72
N ASN A 9 -15.55 -65.00 12.64
CA ASN A 9 -14.44 -64.07 12.36
C ASN A 9 -13.30 -64.65 11.49
N SER A 10 -12.64 -63.79 10.71
CA SER A 10 -11.17 -63.83 10.54
C SER A 10 -10.60 -62.41 10.53
N SER A 11 -9.74 -62.14 11.50
CA SER A 11 -8.94 -60.93 11.66
C SER A 11 -7.50 -61.18 11.19
N LEU A 12 -6.82 -60.21 10.56
CA LEU A 12 -5.49 -59.68 10.96
C LEU A 12 -4.88 -58.75 9.89
N LEU A 13 -4.10 -57.75 10.35
CA LEU A 13 -3.11 -56.93 9.60
C LEU A 13 -3.74 -55.98 8.55
N ILE A 14 -3.46 -54.67 8.49
CA ILE A 14 -2.25 -53.85 8.76
C ILE A 14 -2.74 -52.57 9.48
N ALA A 15 -2.41 -52.29 10.74
CA ALA A 15 -1.17 -51.70 11.26
C ALA A 15 -0.86 -50.26 10.77
N LEU A 16 -0.55 -49.38 11.74
CA LEU A 16 0.05 -48.04 11.61
C LEU A 16 -0.85 -46.82 11.23
N ALA A 17 -1.57 -46.31 12.23
CA ALA A 17 -1.80 -44.87 12.38
C ALA A 17 -1.54 -44.50 13.84
N LEU A 18 -0.34 -43.97 14.13
CA LEU A 18 0.10 -43.60 15.47
C LEU A 18 -0.65 -42.38 16.01
N ALA A 19 -0.87 -42.37 17.32
CA ALA A 19 -1.38 -41.19 18.01
C ALA A 19 -0.35 -40.05 17.94
N LEU A 20 -0.79 -38.88 17.46
CA LEU A 20 -0.17 -37.60 17.74
C LEU A 20 -1.25 -36.60 18.15
N GLY A 21 -1.53 -36.56 19.46
CA GLY A 21 -2.16 -35.39 20.06
C GLY A 21 -1.18 -34.23 20.00
N VAL A 22 -1.30 -33.38 18.98
CA VAL A 22 -0.44 -32.20 18.87
C VAL A 22 -0.99 -31.13 19.81
N SER A 23 -0.41 -31.08 21.01
CA SER A 23 -0.43 -29.87 21.83
C SER A 23 0.04 -28.71 20.94
N SER A 24 -0.82 -27.71 20.73
CA SER A 24 -0.43 -26.49 20.02
C SER A 24 0.48 -25.67 20.95
N CYS A 25 1.76 -26.04 20.99
CA CYS A 25 2.78 -25.23 21.65
C CYS A 25 2.87 -23.89 20.93
N THR A 26 2.24 -22.86 21.49
CA THR A 26 2.49 -21.47 21.13
C THR A 26 4.00 -21.23 21.21
N PRO A 27 4.67 -20.83 20.12
CA PRO A 27 6.06 -20.40 20.22
C PRO A 27 6.10 -19.21 21.17
N LYS A 28 6.89 -19.31 22.25
CA LYS A 28 7.21 -18.13 23.05
C LYS A 28 7.87 -17.13 22.11
N VAL A 29 7.24 -15.97 21.93
CA VAL A 29 7.78 -14.90 21.10
C VAL A 29 9.12 -14.50 21.71
N GLY A 30 10.20 -14.86 21.03
CA GLY A 30 11.53 -14.41 21.40
C GLY A 30 11.56 -12.89 21.28
N VAL A 31 12.04 -12.21 22.31
CA VAL A 31 12.26 -10.75 22.24
C VAL A 31 13.13 -10.46 21.03
N LEU A 32 12.68 -9.54 20.17
CA LEU A 32 13.40 -9.11 18.98
C LEU A 32 14.82 -8.71 19.39
N ARG A 33 15.80 -9.51 19.00
CA ARG A 33 17.19 -9.09 19.00
C ARG A 33 17.40 -8.35 17.69
N ALA A 34 17.87 -7.12 17.77
CA ALA A 34 18.35 -6.43 16.58
C ALA A 34 19.42 -7.32 15.92
N PRO A 35 19.40 -7.50 14.59
CA PRO A 35 20.56 -8.00 13.87
C PRO A 35 21.75 -7.08 14.18
N ASP A 36 22.97 -7.62 14.20
CA ASP A 36 24.22 -6.83 14.35
C ASP A 36 24.55 -6.03 13.06
N TYR A 37 23.54 -5.41 12.44
CA TYR A 37 23.67 -4.53 11.30
C TYR A 37 24.19 -3.17 11.77
N LYS A 38 25.52 -3.02 11.75
CA LYS A 38 26.18 -1.72 11.97
C LYS A 38 26.02 -0.82 10.74
N GLY A 39 24.83 -0.25 10.58
CA GLY A 39 24.71 1.05 9.94
C GLY A 39 25.61 2.05 10.67
N ASN A 40 26.32 2.91 9.94
CA ASN A 40 27.38 3.75 10.53
C ASN A 40 26.78 4.98 11.25
N VAL A 41 26.15 4.76 12.39
CA VAL A 41 25.55 5.82 13.23
C VAL A 41 26.66 6.66 13.86
N GLY A 42 26.81 7.90 13.39
CA GLY A 42 27.74 8.88 13.94
C GLY A 42 27.33 9.33 15.33
N ASN A 43 27.80 8.61 16.36
CA ASN A 43 27.41 8.86 17.75
C ASN A 43 28.24 9.99 18.37
N ASN A 44 27.60 11.11 18.70
CA ASN A 44 28.26 12.31 19.21
C ASN A 44 27.89 12.54 20.68
N SER A 45 28.54 11.80 21.58
CA SER A 45 28.40 11.96 23.04
C SER A 45 29.76 11.98 23.71
N SER A 46 30.16 13.16 24.23
CA SER A 46 31.47 13.41 24.81
C SER A 46 31.43 13.50 26.34
N LYS A 47 32.32 12.77 27.03
CA LYS A 47 32.84 13.02 28.40
C LYS A 47 34.08 12.13 28.64
N PRO A 48 34.95 12.41 29.64
CA PRO A 48 36.36 12.61 29.28
C PRO A 48 37.40 11.80 30.09
N GLY A 49 38.56 11.60 29.46
CA GLY A 49 39.87 11.41 30.11
C GLY A 49 40.27 9.97 30.50
N ASP A 50 41.34 9.44 29.89
CA ASP A 50 42.70 9.60 30.45
C ASP A 50 43.76 9.36 29.33
N THR A 51 45.04 9.26 29.69
CA THR A 51 46.17 9.83 28.92
C THR A 51 47.07 8.88 28.10
N ASN A 52 47.72 9.48 27.09
CA ASN A 52 49.00 9.13 26.44
C ASN A 52 49.19 7.78 25.72
N LYS A 53 49.18 7.85 24.37
CA LYS A 53 50.36 7.58 23.51
C LYS A 53 50.11 7.88 22.03
N THR A 54 51.05 8.60 21.41
CA THR A 54 51.26 8.67 19.94
C THR A 54 52.60 7.96 19.64
N PRO A 55 52.85 7.43 18.42
CA PRO A 55 53.04 8.28 17.24
C PRO A 55 52.34 7.84 15.94
N ASP A 56 52.06 8.86 15.13
CA ASP A 56 51.86 8.93 13.68
C ASP A 56 50.89 8.01 12.93
N GLY A 57 50.05 8.64 12.09
CA GLY A 57 49.05 7.96 11.26
C GLY A 57 47.85 8.83 10.88
N SER A 58 48.10 9.95 10.20
CA SER A 58 47.10 10.77 9.44
C SER A 58 45.66 10.81 9.98
N SER A 59 45.38 11.73 10.90
CA SER A 59 43.98 12.10 11.18
C SER A 59 43.44 13.03 10.08
N GLU A 60 42.60 12.51 9.19
CA GLU A 60 41.64 13.37 8.49
C GLU A 60 40.74 14.03 9.55
N THR A 61 40.62 15.36 9.49
CA THR A 61 39.78 16.09 10.44
C THR A 61 38.30 15.76 10.20
N GLY A 62 37.48 15.77 11.26
CA GLY A 62 36.06 15.41 11.15
C GLY A 62 35.25 16.28 10.17
N GLU A 63 35.74 17.47 9.83
CA GLU A 63 35.21 18.29 8.73
C GLU A 63 35.58 17.75 7.35
N SER A 64 36.84 17.36 7.09
CA SER A 64 37.24 16.83 5.77
C SER A 64 36.58 15.48 5.47
N ALA A 65 36.42 14.63 6.48
CA ALA A 65 35.68 13.37 6.34
C ALA A 65 34.19 13.58 6.04
N LYS A 66 33.56 14.59 6.68
CA LYS A 66 32.18 14.99 6.37
C LYS A 66 32.05 15.62 4.99
N GLU A 67 32.95 16.54 4.62
CA GLU A 67 32.93 17.21 3.31
C GLU A 67 33.13 16.21 2.16
N ASN A 68 34.04 15.24 2.32
CA ASN A 68 34.23 14.15 1.37
C ASN A 68 33.02 13.22 1.28
N ALA A 69 32.34 12.94 2.40
CA ALA A 69 31.06 12.19 2.39
C ALA A 69 29.96 12.99 1.68
N THR A 70 29.78 14.27 1.99
CA THR A 70 28.79 15.14 1.33
C THR A 70 29.05 15.25 -0.19
N LYS A 71 30.33 15.33 -0.62
CA LYS A 71 30.71 15.28 -2.04
C LYS A 71 30.42 13.92 -2.69
N ARG A 72 30.65 12.81 -1.98
CA ARG A 72 30.38 11.44 -2.46
C ARG A 72 28.89 11.19 -2.73
N PHE A 73 27.99 11.85 -1.99
CA PHE A 73 26.54 11.68 -2.09
C PHE A 73 25.78 12.85 -2.75
N MET A 74 26.46 13.73 -3.50
CA MET A 74 25.80 14.84 -4.20
C MET A 74 24.65 14.34 -5.10
N GLY A 75 23.44 14.83 -4.83
CA GLY A 75 22.22 14.41 -5.53
C GLY A 75 21.67 13.03 -5.16
N ARG A 76 22.20 12.38 -4.10
CA ARG A 76 21.79 11.04 -3.62
C ARG A 76 21.50 11.00 -2.12
N ASN A 77 21.10 12.13 -1.55
CA ASN A 77 20.77 12.29 -0.14
C ASN A 77 19.26 12.12 0.06
N ILE A 78 18.84 11.07 0.75
CA ILE A 78 17.43 10.73 0.99
C ILE A 78 17.12 10.96 2.46
N SER A 79 16.11 11.78 2.76
CA SER A 79 15.61 11.94 4.13
C SER A 79 14.28 11.21 4.30
N LEU A 80 14.30 10.14 5.10
CA LEU A 80 13.17 9.26 5.38
C LEU A 80 12.55 9.65 6.73
N VAL A 81 11.36 10.26 6.67
CA VAL A 81 10.62 10.84 7.80
C VAL A 81 9.44 9.93 8.14
N LEU A 82 9.53 9.20 9.26
CA LEU A 82 8.52 8.21 9.67
C LEU A 82 8.16 8.36 11.16
N PRO A 83 6.93 8.01 11.58
CA PRO A 83 6.49 8.12 12.97
C PRO A 83 6.96 6.91 13.79
N PHE A 84 8.23 6.89 14.17
CA PHE A 84 8.77 5.84 15.06
C PHE A 84 8.32 6.04 16.51
N GLN A 85 8.00 7.28 16.90
CA GLN A 85 7.56 7.65 18.26
C GLN A 85 8.57 7.22 19.34
N LEU A 86 9.87 7.39 19.06
CA LEU A 86 10.96 6.97 19.95
C LEU A 86 10.96 7.74 21.27
N ASP A 87 10.43 8.97 21.27
CA ASP A 87 10.19 9.79 22.47
C ASP A 87 9.19 9.16 23.45
N GLN A 88 8.44 8.15 23.01
CA GLN A 88 7.44 7.45 23.79
C GLN A 88 7.90 6.07 24.31
N ILE A 89 9.16 5.68 24.05
CA ILE A 89 9.75 4.42 24.51
C ILE A 89 10.49 4.68 25.82
N SER A 90 10.26 3.84 26.84
CA SER A 90 11.01 3.95 28.09
C SER A 90 12.39 3.32 27.93
N GLU A 91 13.44 4.08 28.23
CA GLU A 91 14.85 3.63 28.15
C GLU A 91 15.11 2.31 28.89
N ASN A 92 14.35 2.02 29.94
CA ASN A 92 14.55 0.86 30.81
C ASN A 92 13.58 -0.31 30.55
N ALA A 93 12.59 -0.16 29.65
CA ALA A 93 11.62 -1.21 29.36
C ALA A 93 10.93 -1.02 27.99
N LEU A 94 11.29 -1.85 27.02
CA LEU A 94 10.55 -1.99 25.77
C LEU A 94 9.30 -2.86 25.99
N ALA A 95 8.11 -2.30 25.76
CA ALA A 95 6.84 -3.01 25.86
C ALA A 95 6.25 -3.34 24.48
N GLU A 96 5.37 -4.34 24.41
CA GLU A 96 4.69 -4.76 23.18
C GLU A 96 3.90 -3.61 22.51
N LYS A 97 3.35 -2.70 23.31
CA LYS A 97 2.66 -1.48 22.83
C LYS A 97 3.60 -0.52 22.08
N ASP A 98 4.90 -0.55 22.38
CA ASP A 98 5.89 0.35 21.78
C ASP A 98 6.27 -0.19 20.40
N ILE A 99 6.51 -1.50 20.32
CA ILE A 99 6.68 -2.24 19.06
C ILE A 99 5.46 -2.04 18.15
N LYS A 100 4.24 -2.17 18.68
CA LYS A 100 2.99 -1.98 17.92
C LYS A 100 2.80 -0.57 17.37
N ARG A 101 3.27 0.47 18.08
CA ARG A 101 3.25 1.86 17.61
C ARG A 101 4.25 2.07 16.48
N ALA A 102 5.49 1.63 16.68
CA ALA A 102 6.56 1.76 15.70
C ALA A 102 6.39 0.83 14.48
N ALA A 103 5.59 -0.23 14.55
CA ALA A 103 5.53 -1.31 13.56
C ALA A 103 5.39 -0.83 12.10
N LEU A 104 4.48 0.12 11.82
CA LEU A 104 4.29 0.67 10.47
C LEU A 104 5.54 1.40 9.96
N ALA A 105 6.19 2.18 10.81
CA ALA A 105 7.42 2.91 10.48
C ALA A 105 8.61 1.95 10.32
N LEU A 106 8.72 0.97 11.22
CA LEU A 106 9.77 -0.04 11.23
C LEU A 106 9.71 -0.92 9.99
N ASP A 107 8.53 -1.48 9.67
CA ASP A 107 8.34 -2.32 8.49
C ASP A 107 8.65 -1.56 7.19
N TYR A 108 8.15 -0.32 7.07
CA TYR A 108 8.43 0.52 5.91
C TYR A 108 9.92 0.83 5.77
N TYR A 109 10.59 1.19 6.87
CA TYR A 109 12.03 1.44 6.89
C TYR A 109 12.84 0.19 6.52
N GLN A 110 12.53 -0.97 7.09
CA GLN A 110 13.16 -2.26 6.78
C GLN A 110 13.01 -2.61 5.29
N GLY A 111 11.81 -2.44 4.74
CA GLY A 111 11.57 -2.57 3.31
C GLY A 111 12.42 -1.60 2.48
N PHE A 112 12.42 -0.32 2.85
CA PHE A 112 13.15 0.74 2.16
C PHE A 112 14.66 0.49 2.14
N GLN A 113 15.21 0.02 3.27
CA GLN A 113 16.62 -0.35 3.39
C GLN A 113 16.99 -1.47 2.41
N LEU A 114 16.25 -2.58 2.41
CA LEU A 114 16.48 -3.69 1.47
C LEU A 114 16.37 -3.24 -0.01
N GLY A 115 15.49 -2.28 -0.30
CA GLY A 115 15.35 -1.72 -1.65
C GLY A 115 16.56 -0.88 -2.08
N LEU A 116 17.14 -0.09 -1.17
CA LEU A 116 18.40 0.61 -1.43
C LEU A 116 19.59 -0.36 -1.53
N GLU A 117 19.65 -1.40 -0.70
CA GLU A 117 20.69 -2.44 -0.77
C GLU A 117 20.64 -3.18 -2.12
N GLU A 118 19.45 -3.45 -2.65
CA GLU A 118 19.25 -4.06 -3.96
C GLU A 118 19.68 -3.16 -5.14
N LEU A 119 19.74 -1.84 -4.93
CA LEU A 119 20.37 -0.89 -5.85
C LEU A 119 21.89 -0.78 -5.61
N ALA A 120 22.35 -0.90 -4.35
CA ALA A 120 23.77 -0.86 -4.00
C ALA A 120 24.55 -2.05 -4.58
N LYS A 121 23.95 -3.25 -4.61
CA LYS A 121 24.46 -4.42 -5.36
C LYS A 121 24.68 -4.15 -6.86
N LYS A 122 24.08 -3.10 -7.41
CA LYS A 122 24.17 -2.66 -8.82
C LYS A 122 25.06 -1.42 -8.98
N GLY A 123 25.84 -1.05 -7.96
CA GLY A 123 26.78 0.07 -7.99
C GLY A 123 26.18 1.44 -7.70
N ALA A 124 24.93 1.51 -7.22
CA ALA A 124 24.40 2.74 -6.64
C ALA A 124 24.97 2.96 -5.22
N ASP A 125 24.96 4.20 -4.76
CA ASP A 125 25.42 4.57 -3.41
C ASP A 125 24.56 5.76 -2.94
N PHE A 126 24.00 5.68 -1.73
CA PHE A 126 23.01 6.64 -1.21
C PHE A 126 23.32 6.99 0.24
N ASN A 127 23.11 8.26 0.61
CA ASN A 127 23.02 8.63 2.02
C ASN A 127 21.55 8.60 2.45
N LEU A 128 21.24 7.87 3.51
CA LEU A 128 19.88 7.76 4.06
C LEU A 128 19.85 8.34 5.48
N ASN A 129 19.23 9.50 5.63
CA ASN A 129 18.93 10.08 6.93
C ASN A 129 17.56 9.57 7.39
N VAL A 130 17.50 8.90 8.54
CA VAL A 130 16.24 8.42 9.13
C VAL A 130 15.82 9.37 10.24
N LEU A 131 14.62 9.92 10.15
CA LEU A 131 14.12 10.98 11.01
C LEU A 131 12.76 10.58 11.61
N ASP A 132 12.62 10.68 12.93
CA ASP A 132 11.36 10.38 13.63
C ASP A 132 10.43 11.60 13.61
N SER A 133 9.24 11.47 13.01
CA SER A 133 8.21 12.52 12.99
C SER A 133 7.35 12.55 14.27
N ARG A 134 7.42 11.49 15.08
CA ARG A 134 6.74 11.30 16.37
C ARG A 134 5.21 11.23 16.35
N ASP A 135 4.59 11.11 15.17
CA ASP A 135 3.13 11.29 14.99
C ASP A 135 2.66 12.64 15.54
N ASN A 136 3.38 13.71 15.17
CA ASN A 136 3.16 15.03 15.72
C ASN A 136 3.36 16.12 14.67
N ALA A 137 2.25 16.74 14.25
CA ALA A 137 2.26 17.74 13.19
C ALA A 137 3.16 18.96 13.49
N ALA A 138 3.22 19.43 14.74
CA ALA A 138 4.06 20.57 15.11
C ALA A 138 5.55 20.20 15.11
N TYR A 139 5.90 19.02 15.65
CA TYR A 139 7.27 18.51 15.61
C TYR A 139 7.74 18.24 14.17
N SER A 140 6.89 17.58 13.36
CA SER A 140 7.12 17.33 11.94
C SER A 140 7.30 18.65 11.14
N GLY A 141 6.48 19.67 11.45
CA GLY A 141 6.64 21.01 10.87
C GLY A 141 7.97 21.68 11.23
N ASN A 142 8.51 21.45 12.43
CA ASN A 142 9.84 21.95 12.82
C ASN A 142 10.97 21.11 12.19
N LEU A 143 10.79 19.80 12.06
CA LEU A 143 11.74 18.88 11.42
C LEU A 143 12.00 19.26 9.96
N ALA A 144 10.98 19.75 9.25
CA ALA A 144 11.08 20.27 7.88
C ALA A 144 12.03 21.48 7.70
N LEU A 145 12.42 22.14 8.80
CA LEU A 145 13.34 23.29 8.82
C LEU A 145 14.80 22.90 9.13
N SER A 146 15.07 21.62 9.43
CA SER A 146 16.40 21.11 9.77
C SER A 146 17.34 21.08 8.56
N SER A 147 18.66 21.24 8.80
CA SER A 147 19.66 21.16 7.73
C SER A 147 19.66 19.80 7.02
N THR A 148 19.38 18.71 7.74
CA THR A 148 19.24 17.35 7.17
C THR A 148 18.08 17.22 6.17
N VAL A 149 17.05 18.06 6.29
CA VAL A 149 15.96 18.15 5.30
C VAL A 149 16.32 19.13 4.17
N GLU A 150 17.00 20.24 4.49
CA GLU A 150 17.46 21.23 3.51
C GLU A 150 18.54 20.68 2.54
N GLU A 151 19.36 19.74 3.01
CA GLU A 151 20.35 19.00 2.20
C GLU A 151 19.76 17.79 1.45
N ALA A 152 18.45 17.49 1.63
CA ALA A 152 17.82 16.31 1.05
C ALA A 152 17.52 16.49 -0.44
N SER A 153 17.94 15.54 -1.25
CA SER A 153 17.59 15.44 -2.68
C SER A 153 16.14 14.98 -2.90
N ILE A 154 15.57 14.28 -1.91
CA ILE A 154 14.16 13.91 -1.82
C ILE A 154 13.80 13.62 -0.35
N VAL A 155 12.58 13.98 0.05
CA VAL A 155 12.01 13.57 1.35
C VAL A 155 10.99 12.46 1.12
N ILE A 156 11.17 11.32 1.80
CA ILE A 156 10.19 10.23 1.84
C ILE A 156 9.47 10.31 3.19
N GLY A 157 8.18 10.64 3.17
CA GLY A 157 7.37 10.94 4.35
C GLY A 157 7.10 12.45 4.52
N PRO A 158 6.43 12.86 5.61
CA PRO A 158 5.78 12.04 6.64
C PRO A 158 4.63 11.18 6.11
N VAL A 159 4.05 10.33 6.97
CA VAL A 159 3.03 9.34 6.55
C VAL A 159 1.59 9.74 6.89
N TYR A 160 1.36 10.54 7.94
CA TYR A 160 0.02 10.90 8.38
C TYR A 160 -0.44 12.26 7.81
N PRO A 161 -1.73 12.46 7.46
CA PRO A 161 -2.20 13.66 6.77
C PRO A 161 -1.86 15.01 7.44
N GLN A 162 -1.94 15.08 8.77
CA GLN A 162 -1.63 16.32 9.49
C GLN A 162 -0.12 16.63 9.49
N GLU A 163 0.72 15.60 9.60
CA GLU A 163 2.17 15.73 9.48
C GLU A 163 2.59 16.11 8.06
N ILE A 164 2.01 15.46 7.04
CA ILE A 164 2.25 15.75 5.61
C ILE A 164 2.01 17.23 5.34
N LYS A 165 0.87 17.76 5.81
CA LYS A 165 0.49 19.16 5.62
C LYS A 165 1.41 20.13 6.37
N ALA A 166 1.72 19.86 7.63
CA ALA A 166 2.58 20.72 8.44
C ALA A 166 4.04 20.74 7.92
N PHE A 167 4.58 19.56 7.58
CA PHE A 167 5.92 19.42 7.01
C PHE A 167 6.02 20.15 5.67
N GLY A 168 5.10 19.90 4.74
CA GLY A 168 5.14 20.49 3.40
C GLY A 168 4.91 22.00 3.39
N SER A 169 4.10 22.50 4.33
CA SER A 169 3.93 23.95 4.51
C SER A 169 5.24 24.61 4.96
N ASN A 170 5.97 23.98 5.89
CA ASN A 170 7.19 24.52 6.48
C ASN A 170 8.48 24.22 5.70
N LEU A 171 8.48 23.27 4.77
CA LEU A 171 9.66 22.91 3.97
C LEU A 171 10.24 24.16 3.27
N LYS A 172 11.52 24.48 3.51
CA LYS A 172 12.15 25.71 3.00
C LYS A 172 12.19 25.75 1.47
N ASP A 173 12.74 24.69 0.88
CA ASP A 173 12.78 24.53 -0.57
C ASP A 173 11.49 23.86 -1.07
N LYS A 174 10.77 24.52 -1.98
CA LYS A 174 9.60 23.95 -2.65
C LYS A 174 9.97 23.17 -3.93
N GLU A 175 11.25 23.13 -4.30
CA GLU A 175 11.74 22.27 -5.38
C GLU A 175 12.01 20.84 -4.91
N THR A 176 12.51 20.63 -3.69
CA THR A 176 12.60 19.31 -3.06
C THR A 176 11.23 18.62 -3.01
N LEU A 177 11.16 17.43 -3.59
CA LEU A 177 9.95 16.60 -3.59
C LEU A 177 9.69 16.01 -2.21
N GLN A 178 8.45 16.13 -1.74
CA GLN A 178 7.95 15.45 -0.55
C GLN A 178 7.08 14.28 -0.99
N VAL A 179 7.47 13.05 -0.69
CA VAL A 179 6.70 11.86 -1.03
C VAL A 179 5.81 11.48 0.14
N ASN A 180 4.49 11.47 -0.04
CA ASN A 180 3.56 10.81 0.87
C ASN A 180 3.50 9.31 0.51
N PRO A 181 4.00 8.40 1.36
CA PRO A 181 4.04 6.99 1.03
C PRO A 181 2.70 6.26 1.25
N LEU A 182 1.92 6.63 2.28
CA LEU A 182 0.88 5.74 2.85
C LEU A 182 -0.53 6.36 2.97
N ALA A 183 -0.68 7.69 2.96
CA ALA A 183 -1.99 8.31 3.09
C ALA A 183 -2.76 8.29 1.76
N ALA A 184 -3.97 7.71 1.77
CA ALA A 184 -4.89 7.65 0.63
C ALA A 184 -5.76 8.93 0.44
N SER A 185 -5.48 9.99 1.21
CA SER A 185 -6.15 11.30 1.11
C SER A 185 -6.09 11.87 -0.31
N MET A 186 -7.08 12.66 -0.68
CA MET A 186 -7.03 13.42 -1.93
C MET A 186 -5.89 14.46 -1.84
N PRO A 187 -4.99 14.57 -2.83
CA PRO A 187 -3.90 15.57 -2.81
C PRO A 187 -4.36 17.02 -2.62
N THR A 188 -5.59 17.34 -3.05
CA THR A 188 -6.28 18.62 -2.86
C THR A 188 -6.58 18.97 -1.39
N GLU A 189 -6.46 18.02 -0.46
CA GLU A 189 -6.56 18.28 0.99
C GLU A 189 -5.28 18.96 1.53
N PHE A 190 -4.14 18.74 0.84
CA PHE A 190 -2.83 19.27 1.20
C PHE A 190 -2.49 20.55 0.44
N ASN A 191 -2.76 20.61 -0.88
CA ASN A 191 -2.40 21.71 -1.78
C ASN A 191 -0.90 22.06 -1.74
N LEU A 192 -0.07 21.02 -1.93
CA LEU A 192 1.39 21.09 -1.95
C LEU A 192 1.89 20.76 -3.37
N PRO A 193 2.38 21.73 -4.16
CA PRO A 193 2.82 21.51 -5.55
C PRO A 193 3.97 20.49 -5.73
N ASN A 194 4.74 20.24 -4.68
CA ASN A 194 5.88 19.33 -4.63
C ASN A 194 5.56 17.96 -3.99
N LEU A 195 4.30 17.71 -3.64
CA LEU A 195 3.87 16.45 -3.04
C LEU A 195 3.82 15.31 -4.07
N VAL A 196 4.22 14.11 -3.69
CA VAL A 196 4.09 12.88 -4.48
C VAL A 196 3.32 11.85 -3.66
N SER A 197 2.03 11.65 -3.96
CA SER A 197 1.19 10.67 -3.25
C SER A 197 1.29 9.29 -3.92
N LEU A 198 1.95 8.34 -3.24
CA LEU A 198 2.15 6.97 -3.72
C LEU A 198 0.90 6.11 -3.65
N THR A 199 0.19 6.19 -2.52
CA THR A 199 -1.06 5.46 -2.32
C THR A 199 -2.13 6.10 -3.23
N PRO A 200 -2.76 5.34 -4.16
CA PRO A 200 -3.75 5.90 -5.07
C PRO A 200 -4.95 6.47 -4.30
N PRO A 201 -5.33 7.74 -4.51
CA PRO A 201 -6.52 8.29 -3.85
C PRO A 201 -7.77 7.65 -4.44
N ILE A 202 -8.90 7.69 -3.71
CA ILE A 202 -10.17 7.08 -4.15
C ILE A 202 -10.63 7.54 -5.55
N LYS A 203 -10.22 8.73 -6.01
CA LYS A 203 -10.50 9.20 -7.37
C LYS A 203 -9.77 8.41 -8.47
N ALA A 204 -8.59 7.84 -8.20
CA ALA A 204 -7.91 6.93 -9.12
C ALA A 204 -8.72 5.63 -9.30
N HIS A 205 -9.16 5.03 -8.20
CA HIS A 205 -10.05 3.87 -8.19
C HIS A 205 -11.36 4.12 -8.95
N SER A 206 -12.01 5.27 -8.68
CA SER A 206 -13.22 5.74 -9.39
C SER A 206 -13.00 5.86 -10.90
N ASN A 207 -11.93 6.53 -11.32
CA ASN A 207 -11.60 6.72 -12.74
C ASN A 207 -11.24 5.40 -13.45
N ALA A 208 -10.55 4.48 -12.77
CA ALA A 208 -10.23 3.15 -13.29
C ALA A 208 -11.51 2.33 -13.54
N ILE A 209 -12.42 2.30 -12.57
CA ILE A 209 -13.72 1.63 -12.69
C ILE A 209 -14.56 2.27 -13.81
N ALA A 210 -14.59 3.60 -13.93
CA ALA A 210 -15.23 4.30 -15.04
C ALA A 210 -14.68 3.85 -16.41
N ALA A 211 -13.36 3.80 -16.55
CA ALA A 211 -12.67 3.37 -17.77
C ALA A 211 -12.78 1.86 -18.04
N ARG A 212 -13.10 1.04 -17.02
CA ARG A 212 -13.40 -0.38 -17.18
C ARG A 212 -14.84 -0.60 -17.64
N ALA A 213 -15.82 0.02 -16.97
CA ALA A 213 -17.23 -0.04 -17.35
C ALA A 213 -17.48 0.48 -18.78
N ALA A 214 -16.85 1.60 -19.16
CA ALA A 214 -16.90 2.13 -20.53
C ALA A 214 -16.31 1.18 -21.58
N ARG A 215 -15.31 0.37 -21.21
CA ARG A 215 -14.62 -0.57 -22.10
C ARG A 215 -15.39 -1.87 -22.29
N GLU A 216 -16.03 -2.37 -21.24
CA GLU A 216 -16.89 -3.57 -21.29
C GLU A 216 -18.20 -3.31 -22.03
N TYR A 217 -18.74 -2.09 -21.93
CA TYR A 217 -20.00 -1.70 -22.57
C TYR A 217 -20.04 -2.01 -24.07
N SER A 218 -21.06 -2.76 -24.47
CA SER A 218 -21.38 -3.17 -25.84
C SER A 218 -22.80 -2.73 -26.24
N ALA A 219 -23.18 -2.95 -27.51
CA ALA A 219 -24.53 -2.62 -27.97
C ALA A 219 -25.57 -3.55 -27.30
N GLY A 220 -26.61 -2.96 -26.69
CA GLY A 220 -27.62 -3.68 -25.90
C GLY A 220 -27.42 -3.57 -24.38
N ASP A 221 -26.22 -3.18 -23.94
CA ASP A 221 -25.90 -3.02 -22.51
C ASP A 221 -26.53 -1.75 -21.92
N VAL A 222 -26.55 -1.69 -20.60
CA VAL A 222 -26.86 -0.48 -19.83
C VAL A 222 -25.89 -0.36 -18.66
N ILE A 223 -25.29 0.83 -18.47
CA ILE A 223 -24.53 1.15 -17.27
C ILE A 223 -25.48 1.82 -16.28
N ILE A 224 -25.67 1.20 -15.12
CA ILE A 224 -26.52 1.72 -14.05
C ILE A 224 -25.63 2.17 -12.90
N ILE A 225 -25.54 3.49 -12.69
CA ILE A 225 -24.89 4.08 -11.52
C ILE A 225 -25.91 4.08 -10.38
N PHE A 226 -25.72 3.19 -9.41
CA PHE A 226 -26.56 3.10 -8.22
C PHE A 226 -26.00 4.03 -7.13
N ASN A 227 -26.56 5.24 -7.05
CA ASN A 227 -26.17 6.26 -6.08
C ASN A 227 -26.62 5.89 -4.68
N THR A 228 -25.76 6.16 -3.70
CA THR A 228 -25.97 5.76 -2.30
C THR A 228 -25.82 6.95 -1.37
N THR A 229 -26.26 6.80 -0.11
CA THR A 229 -26.26 7.92 0.85
C THR A 229 -25.03 7.97 1.75
N ASP A 230 -24.25 6.89 1.83
CA ASP A 230 -23.00 6.80 2.59
C ASP A 230 -21.88 7.68 2.00
N SER A 231 -20.92 8.06 2.85
CA SER A 231 -19.79 8.94 2.49
C SER A 231 -18.92 8.35 1.39
N ASP A 232 -18.56 7.09 1.56
CA ASP A 232 -17.58 6.40 0.72
C ASP A 232 -18.16 6.22 -0.68
N GLY A 233 -19.41 5.75 -0.77
CA GLY A 233 -20.13 5.63 -2.03
C GLY A 233 -20.33 6.95 -2.75
N LYS A 234 -20.67 8.04 -2.03
CA LYS A 234 -20.73 9.39 -2.61
C LYS A 234 -19.39 9.86 -3.14
N GLN A 235 -18.30 9.63 -2.42
CA GLN A 235 -16.95 10.06 -2.81
C GLN A 235 -16.45 9.27 -4.04
N PHE A 236 -16.67 7.96 -4.06
CA PHE A 236 -16.30 7.08 -5.16
C PHE A 236 -17.12 7.31 -6.44
N LEU A 237 -18.43 7.54 -6.33
CA LEU A 237 -19.30 7.81 -7.48
C LEU A 237 -19.21 9.27 -7.98
N ASN A 238 -18.48 10.15 -7.29
CA ASN A 238 -18.35 11.56 -7.66
C ASN A 238 -17.73 11.71 -9.07
N GLY A 239 -18.52 12.27 -10.00
CA GLY A 239 -18.13 12.45 -11.40
C GLY A 239 -18.05 11.16 -12.23
N MET A 240 -18.57 10.02 -11.73
CA MET A 240 -18.51 8.71 -12.40
C MET A 240 -19.13 8.76 -13.82
N SER A 241 -20.33 9.31 -13.98
CA SER A 241 -21.00 9.43 -15.29
C SER A 241 -20.16 10.22 -16.30
N THR A 242 -19.51 11.31 -15.87
CA THR A 242 -18.63 12.12 -16.71
C THR A 242 -17.38 11.34 -17.13
N ALA A 243 -16.74 10.64 -16.20
CA ALA A 243 -15.55 9.83 -16.48
C ALA A 243 -15.82 8.68 -17.46
N ILE A 244 -16.99 8.02 -17.33
CA ILE A 244 -17.42 6.97 -18.27
C ILE A 244 -17.63 7.56 -19.68
N LYS A 245 -18.33 8.70 -19.79
CA LYS A 245 -18.56 9.38 -21.08
C LYS A 245 -17.27 9.89 -21.73
N GLN A 246 -16.28 10.31 -20.93
CA GLN A 246 -14.95 10.67 -21.42
C GLN A 246 -14.17 9.47 -21.96
N ALA A 247 -14.33 8.28 -21.36
CA ALA A 247 -13.71 7.04 -21.83
C ALA A 247 -14.41 6.44 -23.07
N LYS A 248 -15.74 6.58 -23.18
CA LYS A 248 -16.53 6.18 -24.35
C LYS A 248 -17.79 7.03 -24.46
N ASN A 249 -17.97 7.74 -25.58
CA ASN A 249 -19.06 8.69 -25.76
C ASN A 249 -20.44 8.02 -25.97
N ASN A 250 -20.51 6.94 -26.76
CA ASN A 250 -21.74 6.24 -27.10
C ASN A 250 -22.03 5.12 -26.08
N VAL A 251 -22.53 5.53 -24.90
CA VAL A 251 -22.85 4.66 -23.76
C VAL A 251 -24.23 5.01 -23.19
N ARG A 252 -25.10 4.01 -23.01
CA ARG A 252 -26.35 4.15 -22.25
C ARG A 252 -26.03 4.13 -20.76
N ILE A 253 -25.96 5.30 -20.14
CA ILE A 253 -25.81 5.45 -18.68
C ILE A 253 -27.12 5.92 -18.06
N VAL A 254 -27.57 5.25 -17.01
CA VAL A 254 -28.66 5.69 -16.14
C VAL A 254 -28.13 5.85 -14.72
N SER A 255 -28.54 6.93 -14.04
CA SER A 255 -28.27 7.14 -12.62
C SER A 255 -29.55 6.91 -11.83
N VAL A 256 -29.50 6.04 -10.83
CA VAL A 256 -30.66 5.65 -10.01
C VAL A 256 -30.32 5.76 -8.52
N SER A 257 -31.32 5.88 -7.66
CA SER A 257 -31.13 6.00 -6.20
C SER A 257 -32.06 5.06 -5.40
N SER A 258 -32.70 4.10 -6.07
CA SER A 258 -33.61 3.13 -5.46
C SER A 258 -33.66 1.83 -6.26
N LEU A 259 -34.08 0.74 -5.62
CA LEU A 259 -34.19 -0.58 -6.26
C LEU A 259 -35.31 -0.62 -7.32
N SER A 260 -36.38 0.17 -7.17
CA SER A 260 -37.44 0.28 -8.19
C SER A 260 -36.87 0.85 -9.48
N GLN A 261 -36.22 2.03 -9.39
CA GLN A 261 -35.58 2.68 -10.53
C GLN A 261 -34.50 1.82 -11.18
N LEU A 262 -33.71 1.06 -10.38
CA LEU A 262 -32.76 0.09 -10.91
C LEU A 262 -33.47 -0.98 -11.74
N ASN A 263 -34.50 -1.62 -11.17
CA ASN A 263 -35.26 -2.70 -11.82
C ASN A 263 -35.98 -2.24 -13.09
N GLU A 264 -36.52 -1.02 -13.10
CA GLU A 264 -37.17 -0.37 -14.26
C GLU A 264 -36.20 -0.10 -15.43
N ASN A 265 -34.89 -0.03 -15.16
CA ASN A 265 -33.87 0.31 -16.15
C ASN A 265 -33.01 -0.87 -16.61
N LEU A 266 -33.29 -2.09 -16.16
CA LEU A 266 -32.55 -3.28 -16.56
C LEU A 266 -32.78 -3.60 -18.06
N SER A 267 -31.68 -3.90 -18.77
CA SER A 267 -31.70 -4.44 -20.13
C SER A 267 -31.95 -5.94 -20.12
N LEU A 268 -32.79 -6.39 -21.05
CA LEU A 268 -33.07 -7.80 -21.37
C LEU A 268 -32.21 -8.33 -22.53
N THR A 269 -31.49 -7.44 -23.25
CA THR A 269 -30.78 -7.78 -24.48
C THR A 269 -29.25 -7.70 -24.37
N GLY A 270 -28.73 -7.24 -23.23
CA GLY A 270 -27.31 -7.09 -22.97
C GLY A 270 -26.97 -7.18 -21.48
N THR A 271 -25.78 -6.73 -21.13
CA THR A 271 -25.27 -6.73 -19.76
C THR A 271 -25.73 -5.49 -19.00
N ASN A 272 -26.18 -5.71 -17.77
CA ASN A 272 -26.47 -4.68 -16.79
C ASN A 272 -25.19 -4.41 -15.99
N ILE A 273 -24.44 -3.40 -16.43
CA ILE A 273 -23.18 -2.99 -15.79
C ILE A 273 -23.54 -2.08 -14.61
N ILE A 274 -23.62 -2.66 -13.42
CA ILE A 274 -23.95 -1.94 -12.20
C ILE A 274 -22.68 -1.32 -11.62
N VAL A 275 -22.67 -0.01 -11.39
CA VAL A 275 -21.58 0.69 -10.69
C VAL A 275 -22.13 1.26 -9.40
N THR A 276 -21.60 0.82 -8.27
CA THR A 276 -21.98 1.34 -6.96
C THR A 276 -20.75 1.50 -6.05
N GLY A 277 -20.86 2.37 -5.06
CA GLY A 277 -19.78 2.61 -4.11
C GLY A 277 -20.13 2.31 -2.65
N THR A 278 -21.32 1.77 -2.36
CA THR A 278 -21.79 1.74 -0.96
C THR A 278 -20.94 0.85 -0.07
N THR A 279 -20.60 1.38 1.11
CA THR A 279 -20.01 0.63 2.23
C THR A 279 -21.01 0.41 3.36
N ASP A 280 -22.24 0.95 3.26
CA ASP A 280 -23.30 0.66 4.23
C ASP A 280 -23.79 -0.79 4.09
N LYS A 281 -23.72 -1.55 5.18
CA LYS A 281 -24.06 -2.98 5.19
C LYS A 281 -25.51 -3.26 4.82
N ASN A 282 -26.44 -2.36 5.16
CA ASN A 282 -27.87 -2.56 4.87
C ASN A 282 -28.20 -2.25 3.41
N GLN A 283 -27.69 -1.15 2.87
CA GLN A 283 -27.82 -0.82 1.43
C GLN A 283 -27.15 -1.88 0.56
N LEU A 284 -25.93 -2.31 0.92
CA LEU A 284 -25.22 -3.38 0.23
C LEU A 284 -26.01 -4.70 0.24
N LYS A 285 -26.48 -5.14 1.41
CA LYS A 285 -27.31 -6.35 1.55
C LYS A 285 -28.58 -6.27 0.67
N ASN A 286 -29.29 -5.16 0.71
CA ASN A 286 -30.54 -4.97 -0.04
C ASN A 286 -30.30 -4.96 -1.55
N LEU A 287 -29.23 -4.28 -2.01
CA LEU A 287 -28.82 -4.27 -3.41
C LEU A 287 -28.44 -5.66 -3.90
N LEU A 288 -27.54 -6.37 -3.20
CA LEU A 288 -27.12 -7.71 -3.59
C LEU A 288 -28.28 -8.71 -3.59
N THR A 289 -29.16 -8.67 -2.60
CA THR A 289 -30.36 -9.53 -2.55
C THR A 289 -31.27 -9.30 -3.76
N ASN A 290 -31.46 -8.05 -4.19
CA ASN A 290 -32.23 -7.72 -5.39
C ASN A 290 -31.52 -8.17 -6.68
N LEU A 291 -30.22 -7.92 -6.82
CA LEU A 291 -29.45 -8.31 -8.01
C LEU A 291 -29.35 -9.83 -8.18
N ILE A 292 -29.09 -10.57 -7.09
CA ILE A 292 -29.04 -12.04 -7.08
C ILE A 292 -30.42 -12.61 -7.46
N LYS A 293 -31.51 -12.07 -6.87
CA LYS A 293 -32.87 -12.45 -7.26
C LYS A 293 -33.12 -12.23 -8.75
N LYS A 294 -32.70 -11.07 -9.28
CA LYS A 294 -32.86 -10.74 -10.71
C LYS A 294 -32.03 -11.63 -11.62
N TYR A 295 -30.80 -11.97 -11.23
CA TYR A 295 -29.98 -12.94 -11.96
C TYR A 295 -30.65 -14.31 -12.03
N GLY A 296 -31.23 -14.77 -10.92
CA GLY A 296 -32.00 -16.03 -10.85
C GLY A 296 -33.29 -16.08 -11.70
N GLU A 297 -33.73 -14.97 -12.28
CA GLU A 297 -34.79 -14.94 -13.29
C GLU A 297 -34.27 -15.36 -14.70
N ASN A 298 -32.98 -15.71 -14.83
CA ASN A 298 -32.31 -16.21 -16.04
C ASN A 298 -32.48 -15.33 -17.31
N THR A 299 -32.88 -14.08 -17.11
CA THR A 299 -33.18 -13.11 -18.19
C THR A 299 -32.25 -11.89 -18.14
N TYR A 300 -31.50 -11.70 -17.04
CA TYR A 300 -30.64 -10.55 -16.81
C TYR A 300 -29.18 -10.97 -16.60
N ASN A 301 -28.28 -10.45 -17.43
CA ASN A 301 -26.84 -10.57 -17.24
C ASN A 301 -26.30 -9.38 -16.45
N PHE A 302 -25.30 -9.61 -15.58
CA PHE A 302 -24.73 -8.57 -14.70
C PHE A 302 -23.19 -8.54 -14.74
N SER A 303 -22.66 -7.31 -14.65
CA SER A 303 -21.28 -7.02 -14.25
C SER A 303 -21.35 -5.99 -13.12
N LEU A 304 -20.78 -6.27 -11.96
CA LEU A 304 -20.91 -5.44 -10.76
C LEU A 304 -19.57 -4.81 -10.37
N PHE A 305 -19.49 -3.49 -10.46
CA PHE A 305 -18.36 -2.70 -9.98
C PHE A 305 -18.64 -2.10 -8.61
N GLY A 306 -17.73 -2.37 -7.67
CA GLY A 306 -17.86 -2.00 -6.26
C GLY A 306 -16.74 -1.09 -5.73
N HIS A 307 -16.90 -0.64 -4.49
CA HIS A 307 -15.90 0.15 -3.77
C HIS A 307 -14.66 -0.70 -3.40
N PRO A 308 -13.43 -0.16 -3.43
CA PRO A 308 -12.23 -0.88 -2.98
C PRO A 308 -12.35 -1.51 -1.59
N LEU A 309 -13.04 -0.83 -0.65
CA LEU A 309 -13.26 -1.33 0.71
C LEU A 309 -14.07 -2.63 0.79
N TRP A 310 -14.74 -3.07 -0.28
CA TRP A 310 -15.37 -4.39 -0.33
C TRP A 310 -14.36 -5.54 -0.16
N GLU A 311 -13.06 -5.32 -0.40
CA GLU A 311 -12.01 -6.29 -0.07
C GLU A 311 -12.04 -6.69 1.44
N ARG A 312 -12.58 -5.83 2.31
CA ARG A 312 -12.70 -6.06 3.76
C ARG A 312 -14.00 -6.76 4.18
N TYR A 313 -14.87 -7.11 3.24
CA TYR A 313 -16.16 -7.74 3.54
C TYR A 313 -16.16 -9.22 3.16
N ASP A 314 -16.69 -10.04 4.07
CA ASP A 314 -17.03 -11.42 3.77
C ASP A 314 -18.35 -11.47 2.98
N PHE A 315 -18.25 -11.88 1.72
CA PHE A 315 -19.41 -12.09 0.85
C PHE A 315 -19.86 -13.55 0.76
N SER A 316 -19.25 -14.48 1.50
CA SER A 316 -19.61 -15.91 1.48
C SER A 316 -21.08 -16.15 1.84
N MET A 317 -21.68 -15.27 2.66
CA MET A 317 -23.09 -15.29 3.02
C MET A 317 -24.07 -14.95 1.87
N TYR A 318 -23.58 -14.39 0.76
CA TYR A 318 -24.39 -14.01 -0.40
C TYR A 318 -24.25 -15.08 -1.50
N ALA A 319 -25.01 -16.17 -1.37
CA ALA A 319 -25.11 -17.19 -2.42
C ALA A 319 -25.53 -16.53 -3.74
N GLY A 320 -24.70 -16.70 -4.78
CA GLY A 320 -24.88 -16.05 -6.09
C GLY A 320 -24.16 -14.70 -6.27
N PHE A 321 -23.41 -14.20 -5.28
CA PHE A 321 -22.63 -12.97 -5.44
C PHE A 321 -21.59 -13.08 -6.57
N ALA A 322 -20.89 -14.22 -6.68
CA ALA A 322 -19.92 -14.46 -7.75
C ALA A 322 -20.52 -14.36 -9.16
N ASP A 323 -21.80 -14.72 -9.31
CA ASP A 323 -22.50 -14.73 -10.59
C ASP A 323 -22.81 -13.32 -11.12
N LEU A 324 -22.73 -12.30 -10.25
CA LEU A 324 -22.81 -10.87 -10.63
C LEU A 324 -21.48 -10.33 -11.22
N ASN A 325 -20.47 -11.18 -11.39
CA ASN A 325 -19.10 -10.84 -11.77
C ASN A 325 -18.47 -9.67 -10.95
N PRO A 326 -18.49 -9.70 -9.59
CA PRO A 326 -18.09 -8.55 -8.79
C PRO A 326 -16.62 -8.21 -8.99
N THR A 327 -16.34 -6.96 -9.36
CA THR A 327 -14.98 -6.45 -9.60
C THR A 327 -14.76 -5.15 -8.85
N ILE A 328 -13.62 -5.07 -8.17
CA ILE A 328 -13.14 -3.89 -7.46
C ILE A 328 -11.75 -3.50 -7.95
N THR A 329 -11.26 -2.34 -7.50
CA THR A 329 -9.87 -1.94 -7.68
C THR A 329 -9.13 -1.99 -6.35
N THR A 330 -7.82 -2.21 -6.40
CA THR A 330 -6.92 -2.30 -5.25
C THR A 330 -5.62 -1.55 -5.57
N GLU A 331 -4.92 -1.06 -4.54
CA GLU A 331 -3.58 -0.48 -4.72
C GLU A 331 -2.49 -1.55 -4.94
N SER A 332 -2.76 -2.79 -4.51
CA SER A 332 -1.78 -3.87 -4.44
C SER A 332 -1.78 -4.73 -5.69
N ASN A 333 -0.63 -4.87 -6.35
CA ASN A 333 -0.40 -5.84 -7.42
C ASN A 333 0.20 -7.17 -6.90
N LEU A 334 0.27 -7.38 -5.58
CA LEU A 334 1.06 -8.43 -4.92
C LEU A 334 0.67 -9.85 -5.33
N LYS A 335 1.53 -10.48 -6.13
CA LYS A 335 1.42 -11.90 -6.52
C LYS A 335 2.25 -12.75 -5.57
N THR A 336 1.62 -13.21 -4.49
CA THR A 336 2.25 -13.98 -3.38
C THR A 336 2.94 -15.28 -3.82
N TRP A 337 2.54 -15.84 -4.96
CA TRP A 337 3.14 -17.03 -5.58
C TRP A 337 4.32 -16.73 -6.52
N SER A 338 4.64 -15.46 -6.78
CA SER A 338 5.72 -15.09 -7.70
C SER A 338 7.10 -15.29 -7.08
N ALA A 339 8.08 -15.68 -7.90
CA ALA A 339 9.44 -15.92 -7.44
C ALA A 339 10.08 -14.68 -6.79
N ALA A 340 9.79 -13.48 -7.30
CA ALA A 340 10.31 -12.22 -6.76
C ALA A 340 9.73 -11.89 -5.37
N VAL A 341 8.42 -12.07 -5.18
CA VAL A 341 7.78 -11.88 -3.86
C VAL A 341 8.28 -12.94 -2.86
N LYS A 342 8.47 -14.19 -3.30
CA LYS A 342 9.09 -15.22 -2.45
C LYS A 342 10.51 -14.84 -2.05
N ALA A 343 11.36 -14.44 -3.00
CA ALA A 343 12.75 -14.06 -2.72
C ALA A 343 12.86 -12.88 -1.75
N PHE A 344 12.02 -11.85 -1.89
CA PHE A 344 11.95 -10.75 -0.92
C PHE A 344 11.49 -11.25 0.46
N LYS A 345 10.44 -12.10 0.50
CA LYS A 345 9.92 -12.66 1.74
C LYS A 345 10.94 -13.48 2.51
N ASP A 346 11.68 -14.33 1.80
CA ASP A 346 12.76 -15.14 2.36
C ASP A 346 13.89 -14.21 2.88
N THR A 347 14.35 -13.24 2.07
CA THR A 347 15.37 -12.24 2.47
C THR A 347 14.97 -11.42 3.70
N TYR A 348 13.72 -10.96 3.76
CA TYR A 348 13.20 -10.16 4.88
C TYR A 348 13.13 -10.99 6.17
N ALA A 349 12.68 -12.26 6.07
CA ALA A 349 12.62 -13.17 7.19
C ALA A 349 14.02 -13.56 7.71
N ASP A 350 14.97 -13.81 6.82
CA ASP A 350 16.36 -14.11 7.18
C ASP A 350 17.07 -12.91 7.82
N THR A 351 16.74 -11.68 7.39
CA THR A 351 17.37 -10.45 7.86
C THR A 351 16.77 -9.95 9.18
N TYR A 352 15.44 -9.98 9.34
CA TYR A 352 14.73 -9.36 10.47
C TYR A 352 14.04 -10.36 11.40
N GLY A 353 14.06 -11.66 11.10
CA GLY A 353 13.45 -12.72 11.93
C GLY A 353 11.92 -12.74 11.94
N VAL A 354 11.28 -11.93 11.09
CA VAL A 354 9.82 -11.77 11.02
C VAL A 354 9.34 -11.77 9.56
N GLN A 355 8.06 -12.06 9.33
CA GLN A 355 7.49 -12.02 7.99
C GLN A 355 7.19 -10.57 7.55
N PRO A 356 7.40 -10.20 6.27
CA PRO A 356 7.11 -8.85 5.80
C PRO A 356 5.61 -8.54 5.83
N SER A 357 5.28 -7.28 6.14
CA SER A 357 3.94 -6.73 5.97
C SER A 357 3.82 -5.98 4.64
N ASP A 358 2.60 -5.54 4.30
CA ASP A 358 2.36 -4.66 3.15
C ASP A 358 3.24 -3.39 3.20
N GLN A 359 3.57 -2.89 4.41
CA GLN A 359 4.42 -1.70 4.57
C GLN A 359 5.86 -2.01 4.18
N SER A 360 6.35 -3.21 4.49
CA SER A 360 7.65 -3.72 4.04
C SER A 360 7.76 -3.73 2.51
N TYR A 361 6.73 -4.23 1.81
CA TYR A 361 6.73 -4.22 0.35
C TYR A 361 6.64 -2.79 -0.21
N LYS A 362 5.79 -1.92 0.37
CA LYS A 362 5.69 -0.50 -0.05
C LYS A 362 7.00 0.27 0.15
N GLY A 363 7.73 0.02 1.24
CA GLY A 363 9.05 0.60 1.49
C GLY A 363 10.07 0.14 0.45
N TYR A 364 10.13 -1.17 0.18
CA TYR A 364 11.02 -1.75 -0.82
C TYR A 364 10.77 -1.19 -2.23
N ASP A 365 9.50 -1.13 -2.65
CA ASP A 365 9.10 -0.62 -3.95
C ASP A 365 9.36 0.88 -4.10
N SER A 366 9.18 1.68 -3.05
CA SER A 366 9.49 3.12 -3.10
C SER A 366 11.00 3.38 -3.18
N ALA A 367 11.81 2.63 -2.44
CA ALA A 367 13.27 2.70 -2.52
C ALA A 367 13.79 2.32 -3.91
N LEU A 368 13.29 1.21 -4.48
CA LEU A 368 13.64 0.81 -5.85
C LEU A 368 13.24 1.86 -6.88
N TYR A 369 12.06 2.48 -6.75
CA TYR A 369 11.59 3.50 -7.68
C TYR A 369 12.39 4.80 -7.56
N PHE A 370 12.41 5.44 -6.40
CA PHE A 370 13.06 6.74 -6.23
C PHE A 370 14.58 6.63 -6.30
N GLY A 371 15.18 5.64 -5.64
CA GLY A 371 16.61 5.37 -5.74
C GLY A 371 17.01 5.01 -7.18
N GLY A 372 16.18 4.23 -7.89
CA GLY A 372 16.39 3.89 -9.30
C GLY A 372 16.37 5.13 -10.20
N LEU A 373 15.39 6.02 -10.03
CA LEU A 373 15.32 7.29 -10.77
C LEU A 373 16.49 8.21 -10.46
N ILE A 374 16.84 8.39 -9.18
CA ILE A 374 17.99 9.20 -8.74
C ILE A 374 19.29 8.66 -9.35
N ASN A 375 19.52 7.35 -9.28
CA ASN A 375 20.74 6.72 -9.82
C ASN A 375 20.82 6.81 -11.35
N LYS A 376 19.69 6.74 -12.05
CA LYS A 376 19.60 6.78 -13.53
C LYS A 376 19.63 8.19 -14.12
N TYR A 377 19.11 9.19 -13.41
CA TYR A 377 18.85 10.52 -13.98
C TYR A 377 19.39 11.71 -13.19
N GLY A 378 19.77 11.54 -11.92
CA GLY A 378 20.00 12.66 -11.00
C GLY A 378 18.70 13.15 -10.35
N ALA A 379 18.83 13.76 -9.17
CA ALA A 379 17.68 14.23 -8.39
C ALA A 379 16.98 15.46 -9.02
N ASP A 380 17.73 16.33 -9.68
CA ASP A 380 17.26 17.50 -10.43
C ASP A 380 16.22 17.12 -11.51
N ARG A 381 16.31 15.91 -12.05
CA ARG A 381 15.40 15.40 -13.08
C ARG A 381 14.13 14.77 -12.53
N LEU A 382 13.99 14.53 -11.23
CA LEU A 382 12.89 13.73 -10.68
C LEU A 382 11.51 14.25 -11.08
N LYS A 383 11.25 15.55 -10.91
CA LYS A 383 9.98 16.21 -11.31
C LYS A 383 9.57 15.91 -12.75
N GLU A 384 10.53 15.87 -13.67
CA GLU A 384 10.33 15.60 -15.10
C GLU A 384 10.12 14.10 -15.40
N LYS A 385 10.65 13.20 -14.56
CA LYS A 385 10.59 11.75 -14.78
C LYS A 385 9.37 11.08 -14.15
N LEU A 386 8.80 11.60 -13.05
CA LEU A 386 7.64 10.99 -12.39
C LEU A 386 6.44 10.75 -13.33
N THR A 387 6.18 11.64 -14.29
CA THR A 387 5.07 11.49 -15.26
C THR A 387 5.45 10.65 -16.49
N LYS A 388 6.72 10.25 -16.63
CA LYS A 388 7.26 9.54 -17.80
C LYS A 388 7.67 8.09 -17.49
N GLU A 389 8.16 7.84 -16.28
CA GLU A 389 8.65 6.54 -15.83
C GLU A 389 7.62 5.86 -14.93
N SER A 390 6.88 4.93 -15.52
CA SER A 390 5.99 4.03 -14.79
C SER A 390 6.76 2.92 -14.08
N TYR A 391 6.30 2.50 -12.91
CA TYR A 391 6.88 1.42 -12.13
C TYR A 391 5.85 0.31 -11.86
N ASN A 392 6.33 -0.93 -11.81
CA ASN A 392 5.53 -2.11 -11.49
C ASN A 392 6.35 -3.02 -10.58
N GLY A 393 6.22 -2.79 -9.28
CA GLY A 393 6.97 -3.45 -8.23
C GLY A 393 6.35 -4.75 -7.73
N LEU A 394 6.76 -5.16 -6.53
CA LEU A 394 6.26 -6.35 -5.86
C LEU A 394 4.83 -6.18 -5.34
N PHE A 395 4.51 -5.00 -4.80
CA PHE A 395 3.20 -4.63 -4.25
C PHE A 395 2.65 -3.37 -4.91
N SER A 396 3.49 -2.37 -5.16
CA SER A 396 3.10 -1.06 -5.69
C SER A 396 3.36 -0.95 -7.19
N SER A 397 2.37 -0.45 -7.91
CA SER A 397 2.57 0.11 -9.25
C SER A 397 2.49 1.64 -9.17
N TYR A 398 3.36 2.36 -9.87
CA TYR A 398 3.35 3.83 -9.92
C TYR A 398 3.16 4.34 -11.34
N LYS A 399 2.21 5.25 -11.50
CA LYS A 399 2.01 6.07 -12.71
C LYS A 399 1.42 7.41 -12.28
N PHE A 400 2.21 8.48 -12.33
CA PHE A 400 1.80 9.77 -11.77
C PHE A 400 1.10 10.68 -12.79
N ARG A 401 0.02 11.32 -12.36
CA ARG A 401 -0.50 12.54 -12.96
C ARG A 401 -0.04 13.74 -12.14
N TYR A 402 0.46 14.77 -12.81
CA TYR A 402 0.85 16.05 -12.20
C TYR A 402 -0.31 17.07 -12.22
N ASN A 403 -0.32 17.96 -11.23
CA ASN A 403 -1.12 19.17 -11.19
C ASN A 403 -0.39 20.26 -10.39
N GLU A 404 -0.45 21.50 -10.85
CA GLU A 404 0.30 22.63 -10.29
C GLU A 404 -0.08 22.99 -8.85
N ALA A 405 -1.30 22.69 -8.38
CA ALA A 405 -1.75 23.05 -7.04
C ALA A 405 -1.46 21.99 -5.98
N TRP A 406 -1.38 20.71 -6.35
CA TRP A 406 -1.28 19.59 -5.39
C TRP A 406 -0.23 18.52 -5.75
N GLY A 407 0.57 18.75 -6.78
CA GLY A 407 1.71 17.91 -7.15
C GLY A 407 1.32 16.66 -7.92
N TYR A 408 1.89 15.52 -7.54
CA TYR A 408 1.86 14.25 -8.25
C TYR A 408 0.98 13.24 -7.50
N ALA A 409 0.04 12.61 -8.21
CA ALA A 409 -0.83 11.57 -7.67
C ALA A 409 -0.69 10.28 -8.47
N ASN A 410 -0.51 9.16 -7.78
CA ASN A 410 -0.51 7.86 -8.41
C ASN A 410 -1.93 7.52 -8.93
N GLU A 411 -2.02 7.19 -10.22
CA GLU A 411 -3.25 6.74 -10.87
C GLU A 411 -3.29 5.21 -11.10
N SER A 412 -2.21 4.50 -10.74
CA SER A 412 -2.10 3.06 -10.98
C SER A 412 -2.84 2.27 -9.92
N VAL A 413 -3.80 1.45 -10.36
CA VAL A 413 -4.55 0.49 -9.52
C VAL A 413 -4.69 -0.82 -10.27
N ALA A 414 -4.68 -1.94 -9.55
CA ALA A 414 -5.00 -3.25 -10.09
C ALA A 414 -6.50 -3.55 -9.96
N TYR A 415 -7.01 -4.50 -10.73
CA TYR A 415 -8.38 -5.00 -10.60
C TYR A 415 -8.38 -6.33 -9.85
N ARG A 416 -9.40 -6.54 -9.00
CA ARG A 416 -9.68 -7.84 -8.40
C ARG A 416 -11.12 -8.25 -8.68
N THR A 417 -11.33 -9.51 -9.03
CA THR A 417 -12.67 -10.09 -9.21
C THR A 417 -12.95 -11.13 -8.12
N TYR A 418 -14.19 -11.17 -7.63
CA TYR A 418 -14.59 -12.14 -6.62
C TYR A 418 -14.68 -13.55 -7.21
N ARG A 419 -13.82 -14.46 -6.74
CA ARG A 419 -13.74 -15.86 -7.17
C ARG A 419 -13.35 -16.74 -5.99
N GLY A 420 -13.97 -17.91 -5.87
CA GLY A 420 -13.62 -18.89 -4.82
C GLY A 420 -13.73 -18.36 -3.39
N GLY A 421 -14.64 -17.42 -3.12
CA GLY A 421 -14.87 -16.86 -1.77
C GLY A 421 -14.13 -15.56 -1.47
N SER A 422 -13.25 -15.06 -2.34
CA SER A 422 -12.46 -13.84 -2.10
C SER A 422 -12.18 -13.02 -3.37
N PHE A 423 -11.75 -11.77 -3.20
CA PHE A 423 -11.30 -10.93 -4.32
C PHE A 423 -9.86 -11.29 -4.74
N GLN A 424 -9.71 -11.81 -5.95
CA GLN A 424 -8.44 -12.26 -6.51
C GLN A 424 -7.96 -11.32 -7.63
N LEU A 425 -6.65 -11.08 -7.71
CA LEU A 425 -6.04 -10.27 -8.78
C LEU A 425 -6.31 -10.88 -10.17
N GLN A 426 -6.63 -10.01 -11.14
CA GLN A 426 -6.74 -10.36 -12.56
C GLN A 426 -5.38 -10.56 -13.24
#